data_AF-A0A2E8KGW9-F1
#
_entry.id   AF-A0A2E8KGW9-F1
#
_cell.length_a   1.000
_cell.length_b   1.000
_cell.length_c   1.000
_cell.angle_alpha   90.00
_cell.angle_beta   90.00
_cell.angle_gamma   90.00
#
_symmetry.space_group_name_H-M   'P 1'
#
loop_
_entity.id
_entity.type
_entity.pdbx_description
1 polymer ?
#
loop_
_entity_poly.entity_id
_entity_poly.type
_entity_poly.pdbx_seq_one_letter_code
_entity_poly.pdbx_strand_id
1 'polypeptide(L)'
;MNSDTIDMAAMAPGQIRVIKRNGTVVSYDVDKINVAITKAFLAVEGGTAAASNRIHDTVAQLAEQITAIFKRRMPSGGTIHIEDIQDQVELALMRSGEQKVARDYVLYREQRAQLRAEKLQAEALPETDIHVVLDDGTRKPLDMQRLHTIVNEACESLESVSAAEILDEALKNLYDGVSASEVNTSLVMTARTMVEKDPNYSYVTARLLLDNIRAEALEFLAVAPSATQADMQQLYGKALAAYIEKGIEFELLAPELAQFDIHQLGQALDANRDLQFTYLGLQTLYDRYFIHKDEVRIELPQVFFMRVAMGLAMQEDDKNARAIEFYNLLSSFDYMSSTPTLFNAGTLRPQLSSCYLTTVPDNLDGIYNAIHDNAMLSKWAGGLGNDWTPVRALGAYIKGTNGKSQGVVPFLKVVNDTAVAVNQGGKRKGAVCAYLETWHLDIEEFLELRKNTGDDRRRTHDMNTANWVPDLFMKRVFEDKEWTLFTPNDTPDLHDLYGAAFETRYEAYEQQADAGEI
;
A
#
# COMPACT_ATOMS: atom_id res chain seq x y z
N MET A 1 -60.15 -11.00 -27.45
CA MET A 1 -60.07 -10.90 -28.92
C MET A 1 -58.76 -10.23 -29.26
N ASN A 2 -57.91 -10.97 -29.98
CA ASN A 2 -56.54 -10.62 -30.36
C ASN A 2 -56.44 -9.28 -31.09
N SER A 3 -55.41 -8.49 -30.76
CA SER A 3 -54.72 -7.64 -31.72
C SER A 3 -53.24 -7.42 -31.33
N ASP A 4 -52.51 -8.49 -31.01
CA ASP A 4 -51.05 -8.50 -31.19
C ASP A 4 -50.75 -8.81 -32.65
N THR A 5 -51.08 -7.86 -33.52
CA THR A 5 -50.46 -7.79 -34.83
C THR A 5 -49.06 -7.23 -34.63
N ILE A 6 -48.10 -8.11 -34.38
CA ILE A 6 -46.69 -7.78 -34.58
C ILE A 6 -46.58 -7.36 -36.04
N ASP A 7 -46.31 -6.08 -36.26
CA ASP A 7 -46.23 -5.47 -37.58
C ASP A 7 -45.11 -6.16 -38.37
N MET A 8 -45.47 -7.12 -39.23
CA MET A 8 -44.53 -7.90 -40.04
C MET A 8 -43.70 -7.01 -40.99
N ALA A 9 -44.12 -5.76 -41.22
CA ALA A 9 -43.32 -4.77 -41.95
C ALA A 9 -42.09 -4.28 -41.15
N ALA A 10 -42.09 -4.41 -39.81
CA ALA A 10 -41.00 -3.96 -38.93
C ALA A 10 -39.76 -4.89 -38.93
N MET A 11 -39.86 -6.08 -39.56
CA MET A 11 -38.78 -7.09 -39.53
C MET A 11 -37.95 -7.20 -40.83
N ALA A 12 -38.14 -6.31 -41.81
CA ALA A 12 -37.38 -6.33 -43.07
C ALA A 12 -35.86 -6.04 -42.87
N PRO A 13 -34.94 -6.70 -43.61
CA PRO A 13 -33.51 -6.42 -43.58
C PRO A 13 -33.18 -5.03 -44.16
N GLY A 14 -32.20 -4.33 -43.58
CA GLY A 14 -31.72 -3.03 -44.09
C GLY A 14 -32.36 -1.78 -43.48
N GLN A 15 -33.25 -1.92 -42.49
CA GLN A 15 -33.95 -0.80 -41.84
C GLN A 15 -33.44 -0.52 -40.42
N ILE A 16 -33.52 0.75 -39.99
CA ILE A 16 -33.21 1.18 -38.62
C ILE A 16 -34.43 0.95 -37.73
N ARG A 17 -34.20 0.48 -36.51
CA ARG A 17 -35.22 0.19 -35.49
C ARG A 17 -34.90 0.91 -34.20
N VAL A 18 -35.92 1.25 -33.42
CA VAL A 18 -35.79 2.00 -32.16
C VAL A 18 -36.26 1.14 -30.99
N ILE A 19 -35.39 0.95 -30.02
CA ILE A 19 -35.72 0.32 -28.74
C ILE A 19 -36.33 1.39 -27.84
N LYS A 20 -37.62 1.24 -27.52
CA LYS A 20 -38.32 2.11 -26.56
C LYS A 20 -37.86 1.81 -25.14
N ARG A 21 -38.11 2.76 -24.24
CA ARG A 21 -37.76 2.68 -22.80
C ARG A 21 -38.34 1.46 -22.06
N ASN A 22 -39.37 0.82 -22.59
CA ASN A 22 -40.00 -0.39 -22.05
C ASN A 22 -39.49 -1.69 -22.72
N GLY A 23 -38.41 -1.64 -23.50
CA GLY A 23 -37.84 -2.78 -24.21
C GLY A 23 -38.53 -3.14 -25.53
N THR A 24 -39.65 -2.50 -25.88
CA THR A 24 -40.34 -2.79 -27.15
C THR A 24 -39.62 -2.17 -28.36
N VAL A 25 -39.51 -2.92 -29.44
CA VAL A 25 -38.83 -2.48 -30.67
C VAL A 25 -39.84 -1.99 -31.69
N VAL A 26 -39.63 -0.79 -32.24
CA VAL A 26 -40.46 -0.20 -33.29
C VAL A 26 -39.61 0.23 -34.49
N SER A 27 -40.23 0.36 -35.66
CA SER A 27 -39.57 0.92 -36.85
C SER A 27 -39.15 2.37 -36.62
N TYR A 28 -37.99 2.76 -37.17
CA TYR A 28 -37.55 4.15 -37.17
C TYR A 28 -38.50 5.02 -37.99
N ASP A 29 -39.03 6.06 -37.36
CA ASP A 29 -39.98 6.98 -37.94
C ASP A 29 -39.48 8.42 -37.75
N VAL A 30 -39.09 9.06 -38.86
CA VAL A 30 -38.58 10.44 -38.86
C VAL A 30 -39.65 11.44 -38.43
N ASP A 31 -40.94 11.12 -38.62
CA ASP A 31 -42.03 12.00 -38.25
C ASP A 31 -42.11 12.18 -36.73
N LYS A 32 -41.67 11.18 -35.94
CA LYS A 32 -41.55 11.31 -34.48
C LYS A 32 -40.50 12.35 -34.07
N ILE A 33 -39.42 12.45 -34.83
CA ILE A 33 -38.35 13.43 -34.60
C ILE A 33 -38.87 14.82 -35.02
N ASN A 34 -39.50 14.94 -36.19
CA ASN A 34 -40.14 16.17 -36.65
C ASN A 34 -41.12 16.70 -35.59
N VAL A 35 -42.03 15.85 -35.09
CA VAL A 35 -43.00 16.24 -34.06
C VAL A 35 -42.33 16.66 -32.76
N ALA A 36 -41.25 15.99 -32.34
CA ALA A 36 -40.54 16.34 -31.11
C ALA A 36 -39.85 17.70 -31.22
N ILE A 37 -39.17 17.97 -32.34
CA ILE A 37 -38.48 19.25 -32.60
C ILE A 37 -39.52 20.37 -32.77
N THR A 38 -40.61 20.15 -33.53
CA THR A 38 -41.68 21.15 -33.68
C THR A 38 -42.32 21.53 -32.35
N LYS A 39 -42.55 20.56 -31.44
CA LYS A 39 -43.05 20.86 -30.09
C LYS A 39 -42.08 21.73 -29.29
N ALA A 40 -40.77 21.53 -29.48
CA ALA A 40 -39.75 22.38 -28.87
C ALA A 40 -39.85 23.83 -29.37
N PHE A 41 -39.94 24.03 -30.69
CA PHE A 41 -40.09 25.37 -31.27
C PHE A 41 -41.40 26.05 -30.84
N LEU A 42 -42.52 25.31 -30.83
CA LEU A 42 -43.82 25.84 -30.40
C LEU A 42 -43.86 26.23 -28.93
N ALA A 43 -43.11 25.52 -28.07
CA ALA A 43 -43.01 25.85 -26.64
C ALA A 43 -42.33 27.20 -26.41
N VAL A 44 -41.40 27.61 -27.29
CA VAL A 44 -40.65 28.88 -27.18
C VAL A 44 -41.31 30.02 -27.96
N GLU A 45 -41.76 29.77 -29.19
CA GLU A 45 -42.24 30.81 -30.12
C GLU A 45 -43.78 31.01 -30.11
N GLY A 46 -44.54 30.12 -29.45
CA GLY A 46 -46.00 30.22 -29.31
C GLY A 46 -46.80 29.67 -30.51
N GLY A 47 -48.12 29.58 -30.36
CA GLY A 47 -49.02 28.90 -31.32
C GLY A 47 -49.13 29.53 -32.71
N THR A 48 -48.79 30.82 -32.86
CA THR A 48 -48.72 31.52 -34.16
C THR A 48 -47.59 31.00 -35.05
N ALA A 49 -46.62 30.30 -34.48
CA ALA A 49 -45.50 29.71 -35.19
C ALA A 49 -45.85 28.39 -35.91
N ALA A 50 -47.03 27.80 -35.64
CA ALA A 50 -47.46 26.51 -36.20
C ALA A 50 -47.63 26.50 -37.74
N ALA A 51 -47.89 27.67 -38.34
CA ALA A 51 -48.01 27.84 -39.79
C ALA A 51 -46.76 28.48 -40.43
N SER A 52 -45.65 28.61 -39.69
CA SER A 52 -44.44 29.25 -40.18
C SER A 52 -43.61 28.32 -41.07
N ASN A 53 -43.47 28.66 -42.35
CA ASN A 53 -42.63 27.91 -43.29
C ASN A 53 -41.17 27.81 -42.80
N ARG A 54 -40.65 28.86 -42.14
CA ARG A 54 -39.29 28.86 -41.56
C ARG A 54 -39.07 27.72 -40.57
N ILE A 55 -40.06 27.44 -39.71
CA ILE A 55 -39.94 26.39 -38.69
C ILE A 55 -40.05 25.02 -39.32
N HIS A 56 -41.00 24.83 -40.25
CA HIS A 56 -41.13 23.56 -40.98
C HIS A 56 -39.85 23.22 -41.75
N ASP A 57 -39.25 24.19 -42.43
CA ASP A 57 -37.99 24.00 -43.16
C ASP A 57 -36.82 23.67 -42.22
N THR A 58 -36.71 24.39 -41.11
CA THR A 58 -35.64 24.17 -40.10
C THR A 58 -35.79 22.81 -39.42
N VAL A 59 -37.01 22.43 -39.03
CA VAL A 59 -37.31 21.13 -38.42
C VAL A 59 -36.97 19.99 -39.38
N ALA A 60 -37.41 20.09 -40.65
CA ALA A 60 -37.12 19.08 -41.66
C ALA A 60 -35.61 18.93 -41.90
N GLN A 61 -34.88 20.04 -41.97
CA GLN A 61 -33.42 20.02 -42.13
C GLN A 61 -32.72 19.34 -40.95
N LEU A 62 -33.15 19.64 -39.71
CA LEU A 62 -32.58 19.01 -38.52
C LEU A 62 -32.90 17.51 -38.44
N ALA A 63 -34.14 17.12 -38.73
CA ALA A 63 -34.55 15.72 -38.73
C ALA A 63 -33.84 14.91 -39.82
N GLU A 64 -33.60 15.52 -40.99
CA GLU A 64 -32.82 14.90 -42.07
C GLU A 64 -31.36 14.72 -41.66
N GLN A 65 -30.73 15.73 -41.06
CA GLN A 65 -29.36 15.64 -40.54
C GLN A 65 -29.20 14.52 -39.49
N ILE A 66 -30.13 14.44 -38.53
CA ILE A 66 -30.13 13.39 -37.51
C ILE A 66 -30.28 12.01 -38.16
N THR A 67 -31.20 11.87 -39.11
CA THR A 67 -31.43 10.62 -39.85
C THR A 67 -30.20 10.22 -40.66
N ALA A 68 -29.50 11.19 -41.29
CA ALA A 68 -28.28 10.96 -42.03
C ALA A 68 -27.13 10.46 -41.14
N ILE A 69 -27.02 10.96 -39.89
CA ILE A 69 -26.04 10.47 -38.91
C ILE A 69 -26.24 8.99 -38.62
N PHE A 70 -27.48 8.57 -38.35
CA PHE A 70 -27.78 7.16 -38.06
C PHE A 70 -27.59 6.27 -39.28
N LYS A 71 -28.02 6.70 -40.47
CA LYS A 71 -27.78 5.96 -41.73
C LYS A 71 -26.30 5.80 -42.06
N ARG A 72 -25.47 6.83 -41.80
CA ARG A 72 -24.02 6.77 -42.01
C ARG A 72 -23.33 5.82 -41.05
N ARG A 73 -23.77 5.77 -39.79
CA ARG A 73 -23.23 4.85 -38.78
C ARG A 73 -23.70 3.41 -38.97
N MET A 74 -24.87 3.20 -39.60
CA MET A 74 -25.50 1.88 -39.76
C MET A 74 -25.95 1.65 -41.22
N PRO A 75 -25.01 1.44 -42.17
CA PRO A 75 -25.32 1.32 -43.60
C PRO A 75 -26.15 0.08 -43.96
N SER A 76 -26.21 -0.93 -43.08
CA SER A 76 -26.97 -2.18 -43.28
C SER A 76 -28.22 -2.28 -42.39
N GLY A 77 -28.62 -1.18 -41.73
CA GLY A 77 -29.66 -1.16 -40.70
C GLY A 77 -29.11 -1.51 -39.30
N GLY A 78 -29.96 -1.44 -38.27
CA GLY A 78 -29.54 -1.65 -36.88
C GLY A 78 -30.62 -1.27 -35.87
N THR A 79 -30.34 -1.47 -34.58
CA THR A 79 -31.21 -1.02 -33.47
C THR A 79 -30.52 0.13 -32.72
N ILE A 80 -31.27 1.17 -32.37
CA ILE A 80 -30.80 2.30 -31.58
C ILE A 80 -31.71 2.50 -30.37
N HIS A 81 -31.16 2.95 -29.25
CA HIS A 81 -31.97 3.27 -28.08
C HIS A 81 -32.66 4.62 -28.27
N ILE A 82 -33.85 4.79 -27.70
CA ILE A 82 -34.60 6.05 -27.82
C ILE A 82 -33.83 7.25 -27.23
N GLU A 83 -32.99 7.02 -26.21
CA GLU A 83 -32.13 8.07 -25.64
C GLU A 83 -31.07 8.55 -26.65
N ASP A 84 -30.50 7.65 -27.45
CA ASP A 84 -29.52 8.02 -28.49
C ASP A 84 -30.12 9.00 -29.51
N ILE A 85 -31.41 8.83 -29.83
CA ILE A 85 -32.14 9.75 -30.72
C ILE A 85 -32.32 11.11 -30.05
N GLN A 86 -32.67 11.13 -28.76
CA GLN A 86 -32.83 12.38 -28.01
C GLN A 86 -31.52 13.17 -27.91
N ASP A 87 -30.40 12.48 -27.67
CA ASP A 87 -29.07 13.11 -27.64
C ASP A 87 -28.71 13.73 -28.99
N GLN A 88 -29.04 13.05 -30.10
CA GLN A 88 -28.82 13.62 -31.44
C GLN A 88 -29.75 14.81 -31.74
N VAL A 89 -30.99 14.80 -31.23
CA VAL A 89 -31.91 15.95 -31.35
C VAL A 89 -31.37 17.17 -30.62
N GLU A 90 -30.88 16.99 -29.38
CA GLU A 90 -30.25 18.05 -28.60
C GLU A 90 -29.02 18.61 -29.30
N LEU A 91 -28.13 17.74 -29.76
CA LEU A 91 -26.91 18.13 -30.46
C LEU A 91 -27.20 18.90 -31.75
N ALA A 92 -28.23 18.49 -32.51
CA ALA A 92 -28.65 19.17 -33.73
C ALA A 92 -29.22 20.57 -33.43
N LEU A 93 -30.07 20.70 -32.41
CA LEU A 93 -30.63 21.99 -31.96
C LEU A 93 -29.55 22.93 -31.40
N MET A 94 -28.54 22.41 -30.71
CA MET A 94 -27.41 23.21 -30.22
C MET A 94 -26.54 23.73 -31.37
N ARG A 95 -26.28 22.89 -32.39
CA ARG A 95 -25.43 23.25 -33.54
C ARG A 95 -26.10 24.20 -34.52
N SER A 96 -27.44 24.24 -34.58
CA SER A 96 -28.18 25.16 -35.45
C SER A 96 -28.25 26.59 -34.92
N GLY A 97 -27.70 26.85 -33.72
CA GLY A 97 -27.73 28.19 -33.10
C GLY A 97 -29.03 28.52 -32.39
N GLU A 98 -29.98 27.59 -32.30
CA GLU A 98 -31.30 27.78 -31.67
C GLU A 98 -31.24 27.55 -30.15
N GLN A 99 -30.41 28.35 -29.45
CA GLN A 99 -30.07 28.15 -28.04
C GLN A 99 -31.28 28.09 -27.10
N LYS A 100 -32.29 28.93 -27.34
CA LYS A 100 -33.50 28.96 -26.49
C LYS A 100 -34.32 27.67 -26.63
N VAL A 101 -34.48 27.19 -27.87
CA VAL A 101 -35.22 25.96 -28.18
C VAL A 101 -34.47 24.73 -27.68
N ALA A 102 -33.15 24.69 -27.87
CA ALA A 102 -32.30 23.61 -27.35
C ALA A 102 -32.40 23.50 -25.81
N ARG A 103 -32.29 24.63 -25.09
CA ARG A 103 -32.37 24.67 -23.63
C ARG A 103 -33.74 24.19 -23.12
N ASP A 104 -34.83 24.68 -23.71
CA ASP A 104 -36.17 24.33 -23.26
C ASP A 104 -36.50 22.85 -23.58
N TYR A 105 -35.94 22.31 -24.67
CA TYR A 105 -36.01 20.87 -24.98
C TYR A 105 -35.31 20.00 -23.91
N VAL A 106 -34.08 20.38 -23.53
CA VAL A 106 -33.30 19.68 -22.49
C VAL A 106 -34.03 19.71 -21.15
N LEU A 107 -34.53 20.88 -20.73
CA LEU A 107 -35.28 21.03 -19.48
C LEU A 107 -36.55 20.18 -19.46
N TYR A 108 -37.29 20.15 -20.58
CA TYR A 108 -38.48 19.31 -20.71
C TYR A 108 -38.14 17.81 -20.68
N ARG A 109 -37.04 17.39 -21.31
CA ARG A 109 -36.57 16.00 -21.28
C ARG A 109 -36.23 15.56 -19.85
N GLU A 110 -35.47 16.38 -19.14
CA GLU A 110 -35.02 16.15 -17.77
C GLU A 110 -36.19 16.07 -16.79
N GLN A 111 -37.12 17.03 -16.86
CA GLN A 111 -38.33 17.01 -16.02
C GLN A 111 -39.14 15.72 -16.23
N ARG A 112 -39.24 15.25 -17.48
CA ARG A 112 -39.95 14.00 -17.77
C ARG A 112 -39.15 12.77 -17.33
N ALA A 113 -37.82 12.85 -17.25
CA ALA A 113 -36.97 11.78 -16.70
C ALA A 113 -37.13 11.67 -15.19
N GLN A 114 -37.15 12.80 -14.48
CA GLN A 114 -37.39 12.85 -13.03
C GLN A 114 -38.77 12.27 -12.65
N LEU A 115 -39.84 12.70 -13.32
CA LEU A 115 -41.19 12.14 -13.11
C LEU A 115 -41.27 10.63 -13.37
N ARG A 116 -40.37 10.07 -14.19
CA ARG A 116 -40.27 8.61 -14.40
C ARG A 116 -39.47 7.93 -13.29
N ALA A 117 -38.36 8.54 -12.86
CA ALA A 117 -37.55 8.03 -11.75
C ALA A 117 -38.36 8.00 -10.44
N GLU A 118 -39.14 9.04 -10.16
CA GLU A 118 -40.07 9.10 -9.02
C GLU A 118 -41.13 7.99 -9.09
N LYS A 119 -41.63 7.70 -10.30
CA LYS A 119 -42.61 6.62 -10.50
C LYS A 119 -42.00 5.22 -10.31
N LEU A 120 -40.72 5.04 -10.65
CA LEU A 120 -39.98 3.80 -10.36
C LEU A 120 -39.62 3.68 -8.86
N GLN A 121 -39.29 4.77 -8.18
CA GLN A 121 -39.01 4.78 -6.74
C GLN A 121 -40.25 4.49 -5.88
N ALA A 122 -41.45 4.77 -6.39
CA ALA A 122 -42.72 4.44 -5.72
C ALA A 122 -43.09 2.94 -5.79
N GLU A 123 -42.40 2.15 -6.63
CA GLU A 123 -42.48 0.69 -6.64
C GLU A 123 -41.30 0.16 -5.77
N ALA A 124 -41.62 -0.44 -4.62
CA ALA A 124 -40.70 -0.67 -3.48
C ALA A 124 -39.38 -1.43 -3.82
N LEU A 125 -38.34 -1.12 -3.03
CA LEU A 125 -37.06 -1.85 -2.98
C LEU A 125 -37.29 -3.32 -2.57
N PRO A 126 -36.69 -4.31 -3.27
CA PRO A 126 -36.75 -5.70 -2.84
C PRO A 126 -35.90 -5.88 -1.56
N GLU A 127 -36.47 -6.57 -0.55
CA GLU A 127 -35.70 -7.13 0.57
C GLU A 127 -34.62 -8.06 0.00
N THR A 128 -33.36 -7.77 0.28
CA THR A 128 -32.23 -8.58 -0.20
C THR A 128 -32.05 -9.81 0.69
N ASP A 129 -32.57 -10.96 0.27
CA ASP A 129 -32.33 -12.29 0.87
C ASP A 129 -30.91 -12.81 0.54
N ILE A 130 -29.86 -12.09 0.95
CA ILE A 130 -28.47 -12.53 0.78
C ILE A 130 -28.13 -13.56 1.86
N HIS A 131 -27.72 -14.76 1.45
CA HIS A 131 -27.19 -15.79 2.35
C HIS A 131 -25.66 -15.80 2.28
N VAL A 132 -25.02 -15.84 3.45
CA VAL A 132 -23.57 -15.94 3.63
C VAL A 132 -23.19 -17.40 3.85
N VAL A 133 -22.09 -17.83 3.23
CA VAL A 133 -21.48 -19.14 3.43
C VAL A 133 -20.40 -19.04 4.52
N LEU A 134 -20.55 -19.83 5.58
CA LEU A 134 -19.53 -19.98 6.62
C LEU A 134 -18.45 -20.96 6.21
N ASP A 135 -17.33 -21.00 6.94
CA ASP A 135 -16.18 -21.87 6.64
C ASP A 135 -16.53 -23.37 6.71
N ASP A 136 -17.56 -23.75 7.46
CA ASP A 136 -18.11 -25.11 7.53
C ASP A 136 -19.03 -25.46 6.34
N GLY A 137 -19.21 -24.54 5.40
CA GLY A 137 -20.08 -24.67 4.23
C GLY A 137 -21.57 -24.43 4.52
N THR A 138 -21.94 -24.09 5.76
CA THR A 138 -23.34 -23.79 6.10
C THR A 138 -23.75 -22.42 5.57
N ARG A 139 -25.00 -22.30 5.11
CA ARG A 139 -25.59 -21.04 4.65
C ARG A 139 -26.42 -20.43 5.76
N LYS A 140 -26.17 -19.18 6.09
CA LYS A 140 -26.97 -18.38 7.04
C LYS A 140 -27.40 -17.06 6.40
N PRO A 141 -28.55 -16.50 6.79
CA PRO A 141 -28.92 -15.16 6.34
C PRO A 141 -27.88 -14.14 6.80
N LEU A 142 -27.61 -13.13 5.98
CA LEU A 142 -26.70 -12.04 6.32
C LEU A 142 -27.19 -11.32 7.59
N ASP A 143 -26.33 -11.26 8.61
CA ASP A 143 -26.64 -10.54 9.85
C ASP A 143 -26.48 -9.03 9.66
N MET A 144 -27.55 -8.41 9.20
CA MET A 144 -27.62 -6.95 9.00
C MET A 144 -27.44 -6.18 10.31
N GLN A 145 -27.90 -6.72 11.44
CA GLN A 145 -27.78 -6.04 12.74
C GLN A 145 -26.31 -5.96 13.18
N ARG A 146 -25.55 -7.05 12.99
CA ARG A 146 -24.11 -7.06 13.23
C ARG A 146 -23.38 -6.10 12.29
N LEU A 147 -23.72 -6.10 10.99
CA LEU A 147 -23.14 -5.17 10.02
C LEU A 147 -23.35 -3.70 10.39
N HIS A 148 -24.57 -3.33 10.78
CA HIS A 148 -24.85 -1.98 11.26
C HIS A 148 -24.04 -1.64 12.51
N THR A 149 -23.90 -2.58 13.44
CA THR A 149 -23.13 -2.38 14.68
C THR A 149 -21.66 -2.09 14.37
N ILE A 150 -21.00 -2.94 13.57
CA ILE A 150 -19.57 -2.78 13.26
C ILE A 150 -19.27 -1.50 12.47
N VAL A 151 -20.12 -1.11 11.51
CA VAL A 151 -19.90 0.11 10.72
C VAL A 151 -20.17 1.35 11.55
N ASN A 152 -21.19 1.33 12.42
CA ASN A 152 -21.46 2.45 13.31
C ASN A 152 -20.35 2.66 14.35
N GLU A 153 -19.86 1.58 14.97
CA GLU A 153 -18.69 1.62 15.87
C GLU A 153 -17.45 2.14 15.10
N ALA A 154 -17.23 1.69 13.87
CA ALA A 154 -16.10 2.13 13.06
C ALA A 154 -16.16 3.65 12.74
N CYS A 155 -17.35 4.19 12.52
CA CYS A 155 -17.57 5.63 12.25
C CYS A 155 -17.65 6.49 13.52
N GLU A 156 -17.65 5.89 14.72
CA GLU A 156 -17.85 6.62 15.97
C GLU A 156 -16.75 7.67 16.21
N SER A 157 -17.17 8.86 16.67
CA SER A 157 -16.28 9.98 17.00
C SER A 157 -15.39 10.45 15.83
N LEU A 158 -15.82 10.24 14.59
CA LEU A 158 -15.16 10.76 13.39
C LEU A 158 -16.10 11.72 12.66
N GLU A 159 -15.56 12.86 12.24
CA GLU A 159 -16.29 13.84 11.43
C GLU A 159 -16.24 13.46 9.96
N SER A 160 -17.25 13.91 9.20
CA SER A 160 -17.29 13.77 7.73
C SER A 160 -17.27 12.34 7.18
N VAL A 161 -17.64 11.35 8.00
CA VAL A 161 -17.82 9.95 7.59
C VAL A 161 -19.30 9.54 7.62
N SER A 162 -19.71 8.65 6.72
CA SER A 162 -21.09 8.18 6.60
C SER A 162 -21.17 6.65 6.64
N ALA A 163 -21.70 6.12 7.75
CA ALA A 163 -21.97 4.69 7.89
C ALA A 163 -22.97 4.18 6.83
N ALA A 164 -23.98 4.99 6.49
CA ALA A 164 -24.97 4.65 5.48
C ALA A 164 -24.34 4.53 4.08
N GLU A 165 -23.45 5.44 3.69
CA GLU A 165 -22.76 5.35 2.40
C GLU A 165 -21.89 4.09 2.29
N ILE A 166 -21.17 3.73 3.36
CA ILE A 166 -20.35 2.51 3.40
C ILE A 166 -21.23 1.28 3.24
N LEU A 167 -22.33 1.19 3.98
CA LEU A 167 -23.23 0.03 3.95
C LEU A 167 -23.92 -0.08 2.58
N ASP A 168 -24.50 1.00 2.07
CA ASP A 168 -25.19 0.98 0.78
C ASP A 168 -24.26 0.57 -0.35
N GLU A 169 -23.02 1.04 -0.36
CA GLU A 169 -22.05 0.70 -1.39
C GLU A 169 -21.47 -0.71 -1.22
N ALA A 170 -21.24 -1.16 0.02
CA ALA A 170 -20.78 -2.53 0.27
C ALA A 170 -21.84 -3.57 -0.12
N LEU A 171 -23.12 -3.32 0.23
CA LEU A 171 -24.25 -4.22 -0.08
C LEU A 171 -24.48 -4.38 -1.59
N LYS A 172 -24.29 -3.33 -2.40
CA LYS A 172 -24.36 -3.41 -3.87
C LYS A 172 -23.35 -4.39 -4.47
N ASN A 173 -22.22 -4.59 -3.80
CA ASN A 173 -21.14 -5.46 -4.24
C ASN A 173 -21.26 -6.89 -3.70
N LEU A 174 -22.24 -7.16 -2.82
CA LEU A 174 -22.51 -8.51 -2.32
C LEU A 174 -23.43 -9.28 -3.27
N TYR A 175 -23.24 -10.59 -3.30
CA TYR A 175 -24.07 -11.53 -4.05
C TYR A 175 -24.52 -12.68 -3.13
N ASP A 176 -25.61 -13.35 -3.48
CA ASP A 176 -26.10 -14.50 -2.71
C ASP A 176 -25.07 -15.65 -2.75
N GLY A 177 -24.69 -16.16 -1.58
CA GLY A 177 -23.66 -17.19 -1.43
C GLY A 177 -22.24 -16.66 -1.23
N VAL A 178 -22.06 -15.36 -0.99
CA VAL A 178 -20.76 -14.76 -0.60
C VAL A 178 -20.23 -15.39 0.70
N SER A 179 -18.92 -15.55 0.83
CA SER A 179 -18.32 -16.06 2.07
C SER A 179 -18.29 -15.00 3.18
N ALA A 180 -18.29 -15.43 4.45
CA ALA A 180 -18.25 -14.51 5.59
C ALA A 180 -17.01 -13.59 5.59
N SER A 181 -15.86 -14.09 5.15
CA SER A 181 -14.61 -13.34 5.01
C SER A 181 -14.67 -12.28 3.89
N GLU A 182 -15.35 -12.59 2.79
CA GLU A 182 -15.58 -11.65 1.68
C GLU A 182 -16.52 -10.51 2.07
N VAL A 183 -17.50 -10.74 2.95
CA VAL A 183 -18.40 -9.68 3.45
C VAL A 183 -17.60 -8.58 4.14
N ASN A 184 -16.69 -8.93 5.05
CA ASN A 184 -15.86 -7.93 5.71
C ASN A 184 -14.86 -7.29 4.75
N THR A 185 -14.23 -8.08 3.86
CA THR A 185 -13.34 -7.55 2.82
C THR A 185 -14.03 -6.50 1.94
N SER A 186 -15.31 -6.71 1.60
CA SER A 186 -16.13 -5.75 0.85
C SER A 186 -16.29 -4.42 1.60
N LEU A 187 -16.55 -4.45 2.92
CA LEU A 187 -16.63 -3.25 3.75
C LEU A 187 -15.30 -2.49 3.79
N VAL A 188 -14.19 -3.21 4.00
CA VAL A 188 -12.83 -2.62 4.06
C VAL A 188 -12.48 -1.99 2.71
N MET A 189 -12.73 -2.67 1.60
CA MET A 189 -12.44 -2.15 0.26
C MET A 189 -13.29 -0.93 -0.07
N THR A 190 -14.58 -0.96 0.28
CA THR A 190 -15.49 0.17 0.11
C THR A 190 -15.02 1.38 0.91
N ALA A 191 -14.77 1.21 2.21
CA ALA A 191 -14.31 2.30 3.08
C ALA A 191 -12.94 2.86 2.62
N ARG A 192 -12.04 2.01 2.13
CA ARG A 192 -10.72 2.42 1.63
C ARG A 192 -10.82 3.38 0.44
N THR A 193 -11.75 3.17 -0.48
CA THR A 193 -11.90 4.07 -1.64
C THR A 193 -12.42 5.45 -1.22
N MET A 194 -13.16 5.52 -0.10
CA MET A 194 -13.67 6.77 0.46
C MET A 194 -12.58 7.63 1.14
N VAL A 195 -11.38 7.10 1.36
CA VAL A 195 -10.22 7.86 1.87
C VAL A 195 -9.86 9.03 0.94
N GLU A 196 -10.12 8.90 -0.36
CA GLU A 196 -9.94 10.01 -1.31
C GLU A 196 -10.93 11.15 -1.08
N LYS A 197 -12.13 10.86 -0.57
CA LYS A 197 -13.15 11.87 -0.22
C LYS A 197 -12.79 12.58 1.08
N ASP A 198 -12.42 11.81 2.12
CA ASP A 198 -12.03 12.34 3.42
C ASP A 198 -11.00 11.41 4.10
N PRO A 199 -9.88 11.93 4.63
CA PRO A 199 -8.86 11.12 5.27
C PRO A 199 -9.35 10.33 6.51
N ASN A 200 -10.43 10.75 7.17
CA ASN A 200 -10.98 10.06 8.34
C ASN A 200 -11.48 8.64 8.01
N TYR A 201 -11.83 8.37 6.75
CA TYR A 201 -12.12 7.01 6.30
C TYR A 201 -10.93 6.06 6.47
N SER A 202 -9.69 6.55 6.63
CA SER A 202 -8.52 5.71 6.93
C SER A 202 -8.66 5.03 8.30
N TYR A 203 -9.20 5.74 9.30
CA TYR A 203 -9.48 5.18 10.63
C TYR A 203 -10.67 4.22 10.56
N VAL A 204 -11.74 4.58 9.83
CA VAL A 204 -12.89 3.68 9.62
C VAL A 204 -12.43 2.37 8.96
N THR A 205 -11.62 2.46 7.91
CA THR A 205 -11.07 1.28 7.22
C THR A 205 -10.24 0.41 8.16
N ALA A 206 -9.41 1.01 9.02
CA ALA A 206 -8.66 0.26 10.03
C ALA A 206 -9.57 -0.43 11.05
N ARG A 207 -10.61 0.26 11.53
CA ARG A 207 -11.57 -0.28 12.51
C ARG A 207 -12.40 -1.42 11.95
N LEU A 208 -12.74 -1.39 10.66
CA LEU A 208 -13.39 -2.50 9.96
C LEU A 208 -12.45 -3.69 9.78
N LEU A 209 -11.17 -3.44 9.44
CA LEU A 209 -10.15 -4.48 9.37
C LEU A 209 -9.92 -5.16 10.74
N LEU A 210 -9.96 -4.39 11.84
CA LEU A 210 -9.86 -4.94 13.19
C LEU A 210 -10.93 -5.98 13.51
N ASP A 211 -12.12 -5.89 12.90
CA ASP A 211 -13.16 -6.90 13.11
C ASP A 211 -12.72 -8.29 12.64
N ASN A 212 -12.03 -8.36 11.49
CA ASN A 212 -11.44 -9.61 11.01
C ASN A 212 -10.33 -10.08 11.93
N ILE A 213 -9.40 -9.18 12.28
CA ILE A 213 -8.25 -9.53 13.12
C ILE A 213 -8.73 -10.04 14.49
N ARG A 214 -9.81 -9.46 15.04
CA ARG A 214 -10.44 -9.93 16.28
C ARG A 214 -11.03 -11.32 16.13
N ALA A 215 -11.87 -11.55 15.11
CA ALA A 215 -12.46 -12.87 14.88
C ALA A 215 -11.38 -13.94 14.73
N GLU A 216 -10.39 -13.68 13.86
CA GLU A 216 -9.28 -14.58 13.57
C GLU A 216 -8.47 -14.93 14.83
N ALA A 217 -7.96 -13.93 15.55
CA ALA A 217 -7.09 -14.16 16.70
C ALA A 217 -7.86 -14.74 17.89
N LEU A 218 -9.07 -14.25 18.19
CA LEU A 218 -9.85 -14.72 19.34
C LEU A 218 -10.40 -16.14 19.14
N GLU A 219 -10.77 -16.50 17.92
CA GLU A 219 -11.20 -17.86 17.58
C GLU A 219 -10.03 -18.83 17.73
N PHE A 220 -8.86 -18.49 17.17
CA PHE A 220 -7.66 -19.30 17.30
C PHE A 220 -7.26 -19.51 18.77
N LEU A 221 -7.36 -18.47 19.59
CA LEU A 221 -7.06 -18.52 21.02
C LEU A 221 -8.17 -19.18 21.86
N ALA A 222 -9.26 -19.64 21.24
CA ALA A 222 -10.44 -20.22 21.90
C ALA A 222 -11.06 -19.30 22.97
N VAL A 223 -11.00 -17.99 22.76
CA VAL A 223 -11.54 -16.97 23.68
C VAL A 223 -12.98 -16.60 23.30
N ALA A 224 -13.22 -16.33 22.02
CA ALA A 224 -14.53 -16.01 21.46
C ALA A 224 -14.52 -16.23 19.94
N PRO A 225 -15.64 -16.67 19.33
CA PRO A 225 -15.72 -16.85 17.87
C PRO A 225 -15.79 -15.52 17.09
N SER A 226 -16.24 -14.44 17.73
CA SER A 226 -16.21 -13.08 17.20
C SER A 226 -16.39 -12.08 18.34
N ALA A 227 -15.98 -10.82 18.13
CA ALA A 227 -16.12 -9.75 19.10
C ALA A 227 -16.19 -8.38 18.41
N THR A 228 -17.02 -7.47 18.92
CA THR A 228 -17.03 -6.06 18.48
C THR A 228 -16.01 -5.24 19.25
N GLN A 229 -15.86 -3.95 18.93
CA GLN A 229 -14.95 -3.08 19.66
C GLN A 229 -15.33 -2.95 21.14
N ALA A 230 -16.63 -2.88 21.43
CA ALA A 230 -17.14 -2.71 22.79
C ALA A 230 -16.81 -3.90 23.71
N ASP A 231 -16.70 -5.11 23.14
CA ASP A 231 -16.38 -6.33 23.88
C ASP A 231 -14.90 -6.38 24.32
N MET A 232 -14.03 -5.69 23.57
CA MET A 232 -12.58 -5.90 23.68
C MET A 232 -11.99 -5.51 25.03
N GLN A 233 -12.55 -4.52 25.74
CA GLN A 233 -12.04 -4.17 27.06
C GLN A 233 -12.13 -5.33 28.06
N GLN A 234 -13.12 -6.23 27.89
CA GLN A 234 -13.29 -7.42 28.74
C GLN A 234 -12.54 -8.64 28.20
N LEU A 235 -12.28 -8.68 26.89
CA LEU A 235 -11.65 -9.82 26.22
C LEU A 235 -10.12 -9.71 26.16
N TYR A 236 -9.55 -8.51 26.13
CA TYR A 236 -8.10 -8.32 25.97
C TYR A 236 -7.27 -9.03 27.05
N GLY A 237 -7.67 -8.94 28.32
CA GLY A 237 -6.98 -9.65 29.39
C GLY A 237 -7.03 -11.18 29.26
N LYS A 238 -8.16 -11.73 28.78
CA LYS A 238 -8.29 -13.17 28.51
C LYS A 238 -7.46 -13.58 27.29
N ALA A 239 -7.48 -12.75 26.24
CA ALA A 239 -6.71 -12.96 25.03
C ALA A 239 -5.21 -12.93 25.30
N LEU A 240 -4.71 -12.01 26.14
CA LEU A 240 -3.30 -11.96 26.55
C LEU A 240 -2.87 -13.26 27.23
N ALA A 241 -3.66 -13.77 28.18
CA ALA A 241 -3.35 -15.02 28.86
C ALA A 241 -3.27 -16.22 27.90
N ALA A 242 -4.30 -16.40 27.06
CA ALA A 242 -4.33 -17.45 26.06
C ALA A 242 -3.20 -17.30 25.03
N TYR A 243 -2.87 -16.08 24.63
CA TYR A 243 -1.80 -15.76 23.69
C TYR A 243 -0.43 -16.15 24.23
N ILE A 244 -0.11 -15.81 25.49
CA ILE A 244 1.17 -16.18 26.10
C ILE A 244 1.28 -17.70 26.20
N GLU A 245 0.21 -18.40 26.64
CA GLU A 245 0.19 -19.86 26.73
C GLU A 245 0.44 -20.53 25.36
N LYS A 246 -0.35 -20.16 24.35
CA LYS A 246 -0.24 -20.71 22.99
C LYS A 246 1.07 -20.32 22.31
N GLY A 247 1.52 -19.09 22.50
CA GLY A 247 2.78 -18.61 21.93
C GLY A 247 3.99 -19.35 22.50
N ILE A 248 3.96 -19.71 23.79
CA ILE A 248 5.00 -20.56 24.40
C ILE A 248 4.87 -22.01 23.93
N GLU A 249 3.65 -22.56 23.87
CA GLU A 249 3.37 -23.93 23.37
C GLU A 249 3.95 -24.15 21.97
N PHE A 250 3.83 -23.15 21.09
CA PHE A 250 4.32 -23.22 19.71
C PHE A 250 5.76 -22.71 19.52
N GLU A 251 6.50 -22.46 20.61
CA GLU A 251 7.88 -21.96 20.57
C GLU A 251 8.03 -20.62 19.81
N LEU A 252 6.96 -19.82 19.77
CA LEU A 252 6.96 -18.48 19.18
C LEU A 252 7.37 -17.42 20.20
N LEU A 253 7.10 -17.68 21.48
CA LEU A 253 7.40 -16.80 22.61
C LEU A 253 8.41 -17.40 23.58
N ALA A 254 9.12 -16.52 24.28
CA ALA A 254 10.01 -16.89 25.36
C ALA A 254 9.21 -17.40 26.59
N PRO A 255 9.52 -18.60 27.14
CA PRO A 255 8.85 -19.13 28.33
C PRO A 255 8.91 -18.20 29.54
N GLU A 256 9.93 -17.34 29.62
CA GLU A 256 10.12 -16.35 30.67
C GLU A 256 8.99 -15.31 30.73
N LEU A 257 8.24 -15.10 29.64
CA LEU A 257 7.07 -14.23 29.66
C LEU A 257 5.99 -14.72 30.62
N ALA A 258 5.92 -16.03 30.92
CA ALA A 258 5.00 -16.58 31.90
C ALA A 258 5.33 -16.21 33.36
N GLN A 259 6.49 -15.58 33.62
CA GLN A 259 6.89 -15.13 34.96
C GLN A 259 6.24 -13.79 35.35
N PHE A 260 5.64 -13.07 34.40
CA PHE A 260 4.91 -11.83 34.66
C PHE A 260 3.54 -12.12 35.30
N ASP A 261 2.98 -11.12 35.99
CA ASP A 261 1.59 -11.17 36.43
C ASP A 261 0.67 -10.83 35.25
N ILE A 262 0.32 -11.85 34.47
CA ILE A 262 -0.49 -11.69 33.26
C ILE A 262 -1.88 -11.11 33.55
N HIS A 263 -2.43 -11.36 34.75
CA HIS A 263 -3.71 -10.77 35.13
C HIS A 263 -3.57 -9.27 35.35
N GLN A 264 -2.53 -8.82 36.07
CA GLN A 264 -2.23 -7.40 36.24
C GLN A 264 -1.98 -6.70 34.89
N LEU A 265 -1.18 -7.31 34.01
CA LEU A 265 -0.89 -6.76 32.68
C LEU A 265 -2.14 -6.73 31.79
N GLY A 266 -2.99 -7.75 31.86
CA GLY A 266 -4.25 -7.81 31.14
C GLY A 266 -5.23 -6.70 31.55
N GLN A 267 -5.22 -6.28 32.82
CA GLN A 267 -5.99 -5.13 33.30
C GLN A 267 -5.46 -3.78 32.82
N ALA A 268 -4.17 -3.71 32.48
CA ALA A 268 -3.54 -2.48 31.97
C ALA A 268 -3.82 -2.23 30.48
N LEU A 269 -4.30 -3.23 29.73
CA LEU A 269 -4.63 -3.09 28.32
C LEU A 269 -5.84 -2.16 28.11
N ASP A 270 -5.69 -1.22 27.18
CA ASP A 270 -6.70 -0.24 26.82
C ASP A 270 -7.19 -0.47 25.39
N ALA A 271 -8.41 -1.01 25.27
CA ALA A 271 -9.00 -1.35 23.98
C ALA A 271 -9.23 -0.12 23.08
N ASN A 272 -9.39 1.08 23.67
CA ASN A 272 -9.65 2.29 22.89
C ASN A 272 -8.46 2.71 22.03
N ARG A 273 -7.26 2.22 22.33
CA ARG A 273 -6.05 2.52 21.54
C ARG A 273 -6.06 1.83 20.17
N ASP A 274 -6.89 0.80 19.99
CA ASP A 274 -7.14 0.23 18.67
C ASP A 274 -7.75 1.25 17.69
N LEU A 275 -8.50 2.23 18.22
CA LEU A 275 -9.18 3.25 17.40
C LEU A 275 -8.23 4.34 16.88
N GLN A 276 -6.96 4.33 17.32
CA GLN A 276 -5.92 5.28 16.91
C GLN A 276 -5.26 4.88 15.57
N PHE A 277 -5.41 3.62 15.16
CA PHE A 277 -4.75 3.13 13.95
C PHE A 277 -5.32 3.74 12.67
N THR A 278 -4.43 4.20 11.81
CA THR A 278 -4.73 4.39 10.38
C THR A 278 -4.67 3.04 9.67
N TYR A 279 -5.33 2.93 8.51
CA TYR A 279 -5.37 1.68 7.74
C TYR A 279 -3.98 1.16 7.39
N LEU A 280 -3.09 2.04 6.89
CA LEU A 280 -1.72 1.65 6.54
C LEU A 280 -0.93 1.16 7.76
N GLY A 281 -1.12 1.79 8.92
CA GLY A 281 -0.46 1.41 10.16
C GLY A 281 -0.85 0.01 10.60
N LEU A 282 -2.15 -0.26 10.67
CA LEU A 282 -2.66 -1.57 11.07
C LEU A 282 -2.32 -2.66 10.06
N GLN A 283 -2.50 -2.40 8.76
CA GLN A 283 -2.14 -3.34 7.70
C GLN A 283 -0.66 -3.71 7.77
N THR A 284 0.21 -2.74 8.04
CA THR A 284 1.65 -2.98 8.20
C THR A 284 1.94 -3.94 9.36
N LEU A 285 1.26 -3.77 10.49
CA LEU A 285 1.42 -4.66 11.65
C LEU A 285 0.88 -6.06 11.35
N TYR A 286 -0.32 -6.16 10.78
CA TYR A 286 -0.95 -7.43 10.43
C TYR A 286 -0.13 -8.25 9.43
N ASP A 287 0.35 -7.60 8.36
CA ASP A 287 1.08 -8.29 7.29
C ASP A 287 2.43 -8.83 7.76
N ARG A 288 3.12 -8.10 8.66
CA ARG A 288 4.56 -8.32 8.90
C ARG A 288 4.97 -8.49 10.36
N TYR A 289 4.23 -7.97 11.34
CA TYR A 289 4.69 -7.90 12.74
C TYR A 289 3.91 -8.82 13.67
N PHE A 290 2.61 -8.99 13.46
CA PHE A 290 1.81 -9.85 14.30
C PHE A 290 2.27 -11.30 14.19
N ILE A 291 2.46 -11.94 15.34
CA ILE A 291 2.81 -13.35 15.39
C ILE A 291 1.67 -14.17 14.79
N HIS A 292 2.04 -15.13 13.95
CA HIS A 292 1.11 -16.00 13.25
C HIS A 292 1.58 -17.45 13.28
N LYS A 293 0.63 -18.36 13.12
CA LYS A 293 0.88 -19.80 12.95
C LYS A 293 -0.01 -20.32 11.84
N ASP A 294 0.58 -21.07 10.90
CA ASP A 294 -0.12 -21.64 9.74
C ASP A 294 -0.92 -20.57 8.96
N GLU A 295 -0.29 -19.40 8.75
CA GLU A 295 -0.85 -18.17 8.14
C GLU A 295 -1.94 -17.44 8.94
N VAL A 296 -2.39 -17.97 10.07
CA VAL A 296 -3.38 -17.33 10.96
C VAL A 296 -2.68 -16.44 11.98
N ARG A 297 -3.02 -15.15 12.02
CA ARG A 297 -2.50 -14.19 13.01
C ARG A 297 -3.16 -14.46 14.36
N ILE A 298 -2.34 -14.71 15.37
CA ILE A 298 -2.78 -15.08 16.72
C ILE A 298 -2.64 -13.91 17.70
N GLU A 299 -2.20 -12.76 17.22
CA GLU A 299 -1.82 -11.60 18.02
C GLU A 299 -2.68 -10.38 17.67
N LEU A 300 -3.28 -9.78 18.71
CA LEU A 300 -4.05 -8.55 18.62
C LEU A 300 -3.17 -7.32 18.83
N PRO A 301 -3.56 -6.11 18.36
CA PRO A 301 -2.71 -4.93 18.44
C PRO A 301 -2.25 -4.54 19.85
N GLN A 302 -3.14 -4.56 20.85
CA GLN A 302 -2.72 -4.23 22.23
C GLN A 302 -1.87 -5.34 22.85
N VAL A 303 -2.14 -6.60 22.50
CA VAL A 303 -1.32 -7.75 22.92
C VAL A 303 0.08 -7.65 22.33
N PHE A 304 0.20 -7.21 21.07
CA PHE A 304 1.47 -6.94 20.40
C PHE A 304 2.32 -5.93 21.16
N PHE A 305 1.76 -4.76 21.52
CA PHE A 305 2.51 -3.77 22.28
C PHE A 305 2.87 -4.28 23.68
N MET A 306 1.98 -5.04 24.32
CA MET A 306 2.26 -5.63 25.63
C MET A 306 3.36 -6.69 25.56
N ARG A 307 3.38 -7.56 24.54
CA ARG A 307 4.49 -8.50 24.33
C ARG A 307 5.82 -7.77 24.21
N VAL A 308 5.88 -6.73 23.38
CA VAL A 308 7.12 -5.96 23.19
C VAL A 308 7.56 -5.35 24.53
N ALA A 309 6.62 -4.74 25.27
CA ALA A 309 6.89 -4.15 26.57
C ALA A 309 7.38 -5.18 27.60
N MET A 310 6.72 -6.34 27.70
CA MET A 310 7.14 -7.45 28.56
C MET A 310 8.55 -7.93 28.17
N GLY A 311 8.81 -8.12 26.88
CA GLY A 311 10.12 -8.56 26.37
C GLY A 311 11.25 -7.60 26.75
N LEU A 312 10.99 -6.30 26.76
CA LEU A 312 11.96 -5.28 27.18
C LEU A 312 12.13 -5.21 28.70
N ALA A 313 11.06 -5.45 29.46
CA ALA A 313 11.07 -5.39 30.92
C ALA A 313 11.53 -6.68 31.62
N MET A 314 11.90 -7.73 30.87
CA MET A 314 12.23 -9.06 31.40
C MET A 314 13.33 -9.08 32.48
N GLN A 315 14.24 -8.10 32.46
CA GLN A 315 15.39 -8.00 33.37
C GLN A 315 15.30 -6.79 34.32
N GLU A 316 14.13 -6.15 34.40
CA GLU A 316 13.89 -5.06 35.33
C GLU A 316 13.60 -5.58 36.75
N ASP A 317 13.89 -4.75 37.77
CA ASP A 317 13.62 -5.08 39.17
C ASP A 317 12.11 -5.26 39.43
N ASP A 318 11.29 -4.33 38.90
CA ASP A 318 9.83 -4.43 38.89
C ASP A 318 9.33 -4.59 37.45
N LYS A 319 9.40 -5.84 36.97
CA LYS A 319 9.06 -6.21 35.59
C LYS A 319 7.64 -5.79 35.21
N ASN A 320 6.67 -5.97 36.10
CA ASN A 320 5.26 -5.66 35.80
C ASN A 320 5.04 -4.16 35.67
N ALA A 321 5.57 -3.35 36.62
CA ALA A 321 5.44 -1.91 36.54
C ALA A 321 6.10 -1.34 35.27
N ARG A 322 7.30 -1.83 34.92
CA ARG A 322 8.03 -1.40 33.73
C ARG A 322 7.34 -1.83 32.43
N ALA A 323 6.80 -3.04 32.37
CA ALA A 323 6.02 -3.49 31.21
C ALA A 323 4.79 -2.60 31.00
N ILE A 324 4.07 -2.21 32.06
CA ILE A 324 2.93 -1.29 31.95
C ILE A 324 3.37 0.10 31.45
N GLU A 325 4.48 0.62 31.97
CA GLU A 325 5.05 1.90 31.51
C GLU A 325 5.41 1.86 30.02
N PHE A 326 6.15 0.83 29.58
CA PHE A 326 6.55 0.67 28.19
C PHE A 326 5.35 0.42 27.27
N TYR A 327 4.38 -0.39 27.70
CA TYR A 327 3.13 -0.60 26.95
C TYR A 327 2.41 0.73 26.73
N ASN A 328 2.29 1.54 27.78
CA ASN A 328 1.60 2.83 27.69
C ASN A 328 2.27 3.76 26.67
N LEU A 329 3.61 3.81 26.67
CA LEU A 329 4.40 4.63 25.77
C LEU A 329 4.32 4.16 24.29
N LEU A 330 4.31 2.84 24.08
CA LEU A 330 4.25 2.25 22.73
C LEU A 330 2.84 2.34 22.11
N SER A 331 1.82 1.98 22.89
CA SER A 331 0.43 1.90 22.40
C SER A 331 -0.26 3.26 22.29
N SER A 332 0.27 4.32 22.91
CA SER A 332 -0.17 5.71 22.66
C SER A 332 0.48 6.34 21.42
N PHE A 333 1.44 5.64 20.79
CA PHE A 333 2.28 6.13 19.70
C PHE A 333 3.18 7.32 20.07
N ASP A 334 3.37 7.64 21.35
CA ASP A 334 4.29 8.69 21.80
C ASP A 334 5.75 8.36 21.47
N TYR A 335 6.09 7.07 21.51
CA TYR A 335 7.35 6.54 21.02
C TYR A 335 7.12 5.18 20.35
N MET A 336 7.92 4.88 19.34
CA MET A 336 7.90 3.59 18.67
C MET A 336 9.31 3.01 18.62
N SER A 337 9.45 1.80 19.15
CA SER A 337 10.71 1.05 19.07
C SER A 337 11.09 0.74 17.62
N SER A 338 12.38 0.48 17.40
CA SER A 338 12.88 0.08 16.08
C SER A 338 12.22 -1.24 15.59
N THR A 339 12.17 -1.44 14.27
CA THR A 339 11.64 -2.68 13.66
C THR A 339 12.16 -3.97 14.30
N PRO A 340 13.47 -4.22 14.49
CA PRO A 340 13.94 -5.46 15.10
C PRO A 340 13.46 -5.65 16.54
N THR A 341 13.34 -4.56 17.31
CA THR A 341 12.79 -4.60 18.66
C THR A 341 11.32 -5.02 18.65
N LEU A 342 10.49 -4.39 17.81
CA LEU A 342 9.06 -4.72 17.66
C LEU A 342 8.85 -6.17 17.21
N PHE A 343 9.71 -6.66 16.31
CA PHE A 343 9.61 -8.00 15.75
C PHE A 343 10.00 -9.08 16.77
N ASN A 344 11.11 -8.87 17.49
CA ASN A 344 11.77 -9.95 18.22
C ASN A 344 11.59 -9.89 19.74
N ALA A 345 11.16 -8.75 20.32
CA ALA A 345 10.94 -8.66 21.76
C ALA A 345 9.88 -9.67 22.23
N GLY A 346 10.21 -10.39 23.31
CA GLY A 346 9.36 -11.44 23.88
C GLY A 346 9.43 -12.80 23.18
N THR A 347 10.26 -12.95 22.14
CA THR A 347 10.49 -14.24 21.44
C THR A 347 11.72 -14.97 21.99
N LEU A 348 11.90 -16.25 21.63
CA LEU A 348 12.98 -17.12 22.15
C LEU A 348 14.41 -16.59 21.95
N ARG A 349 14.67 -15.87 20.85
CA ARG A 349 16.00 -15.33 20.52
C ARG A 349 15.87 -13.88 20.08
N PRO A 350 15.73 -12.95 21.05
CA PRO A 350 15.35 -11.58 20.75
C PRO A 350 16.54 -10.79 20.18
N GLN A 351 16.73 -10.81 18.86
CA GLN A 351 17.67 -9.91 18.18
C GLN A 351 17.06 -8.50 18.11
N LEU A 352 17.19 -7.74 19.20
CA LEU A 352 16.50 -6.44 19.35
C LEU A 352 17.11 -5.31 18.54
N SER A 353 18.39 -5.44 18.16
CA SER A 353 19.13 -4.48 17.35
C SER A 353 19.52 -5.12 16.03
N SER A 354 19.58 -4.34 14.96
CA SER A 354 19.91 -4.85 13.63
C SER A 354 20.86 -3.94 12.86
N CYS A 355 21.60 -3.04 13.52
CA CYS A 355 22.57 -2.16 12.86
C CYS A 355 23.95 -2.43 13.45
N TYR A 356 24.89 -2.83 12.60
CA TYR A 356 26.26 -3.16 13.02
C TYR A 356 27.28 -2.44 12.17
N LEU A 357 28.40 -2.09 12.80
CA LEU A 357 29.57 -1.52 12.15
C LEU A 357 30.74 -2.46 12.40
N THR A 358 31.51 -2.76 11.36
CA THR A 358 32.74 -3.55 11.44
C THR A 358 33.86 -2.84 10.69
N THR A 359 35.10 -3.07 11.12
CA THR A 359 36.30 -2.68 10.38
C THR A 359 37.02 -3.94 9.92
N VAL A 360 37.43 -3.98 8.66
CA VAL A 360 38.02 -5.16 8.03
C VAL A 360 39.55 -5.06 8.12
N PRO A 361 40.23 -5.99 8.81
CA PRO A 361 41.69 -5.93 8.94
C PRO A 361 42.39 -6.39 7.65
N ASP A 362 43.60 -5.88 7.40
CA ASP A 362 44.40 -6.18 6.19
C ASP A 362 45.15 -7.52 6.26
N ASN A 363 44.41 -8.62 6.45
CA ASN A 363 44.93 -9.97 6.32
C ASN A 363 43.82 -10.93 5.87
N LEU A 364 44.19 -11.98 5.13
CA LEU A 364 43.22 -12.85 4.47
C LEU A 364 42.26 -13.53 5.45
N ASP A 365 42.77 -14.03 6.57
CA ASP A 365 41.95 -14.69 7.60
C ASP A 365 40.94 -13.69 8.19
N GLY A 366 41.38 -12.48 8.51
CA GLY A 366 40.54 -11.41 9.02
C GLY A 366 39.50 -10.92 8.01
N ILE A 367 39.84 -10.82 6.72
CA ILE A 367 38.89 -10.49 5.64
C ILE A 367 37.78 -11.53 5.55
N TYR A 368 38.13 -12.82 5.55
CA TYR A 368 37.12 -13.89 5.47
C TYR A 368 36.32 -14.06 6.77
N ASN A 369 36.92 -13.77 7.92
CA ASN A 369 36.18 -13.68 9.19
C ASN A 369 35.16 -12.52 9.15
N ALA A 370 35.51 -11.36 8.61
CA ALA A 370 34.57 -10.26 8.44
C ALA A 370 33.41 -10.63 7.49
N ILE A 371 33.66 -11.39 6.43
CA ILE A 371 32.62 -11.91 5.53
C ILE A 371 31.74 -12.94 6.26
N HIS A 372 32.32 -13.82 7.08
CA HIS A 372 31.57 -14.73 7.93
C HIS A 372 30.66 -13.96 8.90
N ASP A 373 31.19 -12.92 9.56
CA ASP A 373 30.43 -12.10 10.49
C ASP A 373 29.30 -11.35 9.78
N ASN A 374 29.53 -10.83 8.57
CA ASN A 374 28.50 -10.25 7.73
C ASN A 374 27.35 -11.25 7.47
N ALA A 375 27.66 -12.51 7.16
CA ALA A 375 26.64 -13.54 6.96
C ALA A 375 25.86 -13.83 8.25
N MET A 376 26.55 -13.95 9.39
CA MET A 376 25.93 -14.28 10.66
C MET A 376 25.04 -13.15 11.20
N LEU A 377 25.48 -11.90 11.05
CA LEU A 377 24.70 -10.72 11.44
C LEU A 377 23.51 -10.49 10.50
N SER A 378 23.68 -10.76 9.19
CA SER A 378 22.60 -10.64 8.21
C SER A 378 21.51 -11.71 8.37
N LYS A 379 21.83 -12.89 8.92
CA LYS A 379 20.90 -14.01 9.13
C LYS A 379 19.60 -13.58 9.82
N TRP A 380 19.69 -12.61 10.74
CA TRP A 380 18.57 -12.09 11.52
C TRP A 380 18.20 -10.66 11.15
N ALA A 381 18.31 -10.33 9.86
CA ALA A 381 17.96 -9.02 9.31
C ALA A 381 18.84 -7.85 9.76
N GLY A 382 20.10 -8.10 10.11
CA GLY A 382 21.09 -7.06 10.33
C GLY A 382 21.41 -6.26 9.05
N GLY A 383 21.39 -4.94 9.14
CA GLY A 383 22.04 -4.02 8.23
C GLY A 383 23.48 -3.75 8.68
N LEU A 384 24.38 -3.65 7.71
CA LEU A 384 25.83 -3.67 7.96
C LEU A 384 26.51 -2.44 7.36
N GLY A 385 27.38 -1.81 8.14
CA GLY A 385 28.42 -0.90 7.66
C GLY A 385 29.78 -1.58 7.81
N ASN A 386 30.52 -1.72 6.72
CA ASN A 386 31.87 -2.26 6.76
C ASN A 386 32.85 -1.16 6.37
N ASP A 387 33.79 -0.84 7.24
CA ASP A 387 34.97 -0.08 6.88
C ASP A 387 35.99 -1.00 6.21
N TRP A 388 36.28 -0.71 4.94
CA TRP A 388 37.22 -1.45 4.09
C TRP A 388 38.55 -0.72 3.92
N THR A 389 38.70 0.45 4.52
CA THR A 389 39.87 1.30 4.34
C THR A 389 41.18 0.64 4.74
N PRO A 390 41.27 -0.19 5.79
CA PRO A 390 42.56 -0.79 6.14
C PRO A 390 43.11 -1.77 5.09
N VAL A 391 42.26 -2.37 4.25
CA VAL A 391 42.66 -3.41 3.29
C VAL A 391 43.50 -2.82 2.17
N ARG A 392 44.69 -3.39 1.91
CA ARG A 392 45.65 -2.85 0.93
C ARG A 392 45.10 -2.78 -0.50
N ALA A 393 45.48 -1.72 -1.21
CA ALA A 393 45.01 -1.40 -2.55
C ALA A 393 45.66 -2.26 -3.66
N LEU A 394 45.22 -2.07 -4.90
CA LEU A 394 45.76 -2.70 -6.11
C LEU A 394 47.26 -2.42 -6.25
N GLY A 395 48.04 -3.46 -6.55
CA GLY A 395 49.48 -3.34 -6.79
C GLY A 395 50.37 -3.45 -5.55
N ALA A 396 49.80 -3.34 -4.34
CA ALA A 396 50.53 -3.49 -3.08
C ALA A 396 51.19 -4.88 -2.95
N TYR A 397 52.39 -4.93 -2.37
CA TYR A 397 53.13 -6.18 -2.21
C TYR A 397 52.47 -7.11 -1.18
N ILE A 398 52.41 -8.41 -1.47
CA ILE A 398 51.94 -9.43 -0.53
C ILE A 398 53.10 -10.30 -0.08
N LYS A 399 53.50 -10.13 1.18
CA LYS A 399 54.51 -10.96 1.83
C LYS A 399 54.00 -12.41 1.94
N GLY A 400 54.82 -13.37 1.53
CA GLY A 400 54.51 -14.81 1.59
C GLY A 400 54.11 -15.39 0.22
N THR A 401 53.14 -14.79 -0.48
CA THR A 401 52.79 -15.21 -1.85
C THR A 401 53.72 -14.63 -2.91
N ASN A 402 54.50 -13.61 -2.55
CA ASN A 402 55.43 -12.91 -3.44
C ASN A 402 54.73 -12.33 -4.69
N GLY A 403 53.48 -11.90 -4.53
CA GLY A 403 52.64 -11.32 -5.57
C GLY A 403 52.21 -9.88 -5.26
N LYS A 404 51.29 -9.36 -6.08
CA LYS A 404 50.67 -8.05 -5.92
C LYS A 404 49.17 -8.19 -5.64
N SER A 405 48.66 -7.38 -4.72
CA SER A 405 47.23 -7.30 -4.40
C SER A 405 46.42 -6.88 -5.64
N GLN A 406 45.18 -7.36 -5.70
CA GLN A 406 44.17 -6.94 -6.70
C GLN A 406 43.23 -5.85 -6.14
N GLY A 407 43.55 -5.32 -4.95
CA GLY A 407 42.76 -4.29 -4.30
C GLY A 407 41.53 -4.84 -3.57
N VAL A 408 40.68 -3.92 -3.13
CA VAL A 408 39.49 -4.23 -2.31
C VAL A 408 38.34 -4.82 -3.12
N VAL A 409 38.22 -4.47 -4.40
CA VAL A 409 37.03 -4.77 -5.20
C VAL A 409 36.71 -6.27 -5.36
N PRO A 410 37.68 -7.16 -5.58
CA PRO A 410 37.40 -8.61 -5.61
C PRO A 410 36.79 -9.12 -4.30
N PHE A 411 37.21 -8.61 -3.15
CA PHE A 411 36.62 -8.98 -1.85
C PHE A 411 35.22 -8.37 -1.68
N LEU A 412 35.02 -7.13 -2.11
CA LEU A 412 33.70 -6.49 -2.13
C LEU A 412 32.69 -7.25 -3.01
N LYS A 413 33.14 -7.90 -4.11
CA LYS A 413 32.28 -8.80 -4.89
C LYS A 413 31.82 -10.02 -4.09
N VAL A 414 32.69 -10.59 -3.23
CA VAL A 414 32.29 -11.68 -2.32
C VAL A 414 31.26 -11.19 -1.30
N VAL A 415 31.42 -9.97 -0.77
CA VAL A 415 30.43 -9.36 0.13
C VAL A 415 29.09 -9.14 -0.56
N ASN A 416 29.09 -8.64 -1.80
CA ASN A 416 27.89 -8.48 -2.63
C ASN A 416 27.10 -9.78 -2.72
N ASP A 417 27.77 -10.86 -3.10
CA ASP A 417 27.11 -12.15 -3.31
C ASP A 417 26.69 -12.80 -1.97
N THR A 418 27.41 -12.51 -0.89
CA THR A 418 27.02 -12.91 0.47
C THR A 418 25.72 -12.22 0.90
N ALA A 419 25.56 -10.92 0.61
CA ALA A 419 24.34 -10.18 0.92
C ALA A 419 23.12 -10.75 0.19
N VAL A 420 23.30 -11.13 -1.09
CA VAL A 420 22.28 -11.81 -1.90
C VAL A 420 21.96 -13.20 -1.37
N ALA A 421 22.97 -13.95 -0.92
CA ALA A 421 22.77 -15.31 -0.42
C ALA A 421 21.98 -15.35 0.91
N VAL A 422 22.22 -14.39 1.82
CA VAL A 422 21.68 -14.44 3.18
C VAL A 422 20.30 -13.77 3.33
N ASN A 423 19.96 -12.80 2.45
CA ASN A 423 18.61 -12.23 2.26
C ASN A 423 17.73 -12.09 3.53
N GLN A 424 18.33 -11.67 4.65
CA GLN A 424 17.67 -11.41 5.93
C GLN A 424 16.65 -12.49 6.37
N GLY A 425 16.98 -13.77 6.14
CA GLY A 425 16.09 -14.88 6.48
C GLY A 425 14.78 -14.92 5.68
N GLY A 426 14.79 -14.39 4.45
CA GLY A 426 13.65 -14.39 3.52
C GLY A 426 12.64 -13.25 3.73
N LYS A 427 12.80 -12.41 4.75
CA LYS A 427 11.85 -11.33 5.08
C LYS A 427 12.09 -10.05 4.28
N ARG A 428 13.35 -9.71 3.98
CA ARG A 428 13.77 -8.50 3.23
C ARG A 428 15.10 -8.75 2.50
N LYS A 429 15.43 -7.94 1.49
CA LYS A 429 16.74 -8.01 0.83
C LYS A 429 17.86 -7.65 1.83
N GLY A 430 18.95 -8.40 1.81
CA GLY A 430 20.18 -8.06 2.55
C GLY A 430 20.70 -6.70 2.13
N ALA A 431 21.18 -5.90 3.09
CA ALA A 431 21.73 -4.57 2.82
C ALA A 431 23.03 -4.39 3.61
N VAL A 432 24.10 -4.07 2.89
CA VAL A 432 25.43 -3.81 3.43
C VAL A 432 26.02 -2.61 2.70
N CYS A 433 26.68 -1.73 3.44
CA CYS A 433 27.36 -0.55 2.93
C CYS A 433 28.86 -0.67 3.19
N ALA A 434 29.66 -0.67 2.13
CA ALA A 434 31.11 -0.55 2.25
C ALA A 434 31.49 0.93 2.36
N TYR A 435 32.41 1.24 3.26
CA TYR A 435 33.04 2.55 3.42
C TYR A 435 34.49 2.47 2.98
N LEU A 436 34.94 3.50 2.25
CA LEU A 436 36.34 3.63 1.84
C LEU A 436 36.79 5.08 1.94
N GLU A 437 37.97 5.31 2.52
CA GLU A 437 38.55 6.65 2.61
C GLU A 437 38.97 7.24 1.27
N THR A 438 38.86 8.56 1.17
CA THR A 438 39.04 9.29 -0.09
C THR A 438 40.49 9.32 -0.59
N TRP A 439 41.47 9.07 0.28
CA TRP A 439 42.89 8.93 -0.09
C TRP A 439 43.26 7.51 -0.53
N HIS A 440 42.36 6.53 -0.39
CA HIS A 440 42.66 5.14 -0.71
C HIS A 440 42.92 4.97 -2.21
N LEU A 441 43.96 4.23 -2.59
CA LEU A 441 44.38 4.10 -3.99
C LEU A 441 43.34 3.42 -4.90
N ASP A 442 42.47 2.57 -4.36
CA ASP A 442 41.33 1.99 -5.10
C ASP A 442 40.09 2.91 -5.18
N ILE A 443 40.13 4.15 -4.69
CA ILE A 443 38.93 5.01 -4.56
C ILE A 443 38.22 5.26 -5.89
N GLU A 444 38.96 5.44 -6.98
CA GLU A 444 38.38 5.71 -8.30
C GLU A 444 37.56 4.52 -8.80
N GLU A 445 38.05 3.29 -8.60
CA GLU A 445 37.31 2.08 -8.93
C GLU A 445 36.08 1.93 -8.02
N PHE A 446 36.25 2.22 -6.72
CA PHE A 446 35.20 2.13 -5.72
C PHE A 446 33.98 3.02 -6.06
N LEU A 447 34.23 4.22 -6.56
CA LEU A 447 33.19 5.17 -7.00
C LEU A 447 32.34 4.63 -8.17
N GLU A 448 32.86 3.68 -8.96
CA GLU A 448 32.17 3.13 -10.12
C GLU A 448 31.41 1.82 -9.87
N LEU A 449 31.51 1.24 -8.67
CA LEU A 449 30.99 -0.10 -8.36
C LEU A 449 29.50 -0.28 -8.64
N ARG A 450 28.73 0.81 -8.67
CA ARG A 450 27.27 0.83 -8.87
C ARG A 450 26.83 1.26 -10.26
N LYS A 451 27.76 1.54 -11.20
CA LYS A 451 27.39 1.88 -12.59
C LYS A 451 26.68 0.70 -13.26
N ASN A 452 25.61 0.99 -14.01
CA ASN A 452 24.82 -0.02 -14.74
C ASN A 452 25.56 -0.66 -15.93
N THR A 453 26.67 -0.08 -16.38
CA THR A 453 27.48 -0.53 -17.51
C THR A 453 28.95 -0.66 -17.12
N GLY A 454 29.70 -1.45 -17.89
CA GLY A 454 31.11 -1.75 -17.66
C GLY A 454 31.37 -3.25 -17.48
N ASP A 455 32.57 -3.59 -17.00
CA ASP A 455 32.94 -4.97 -16.67
C ASP A 455 32.28 -5.39 -15.35
N ASP A 456 31.41 -6.41 -15.39
CA ASP A 456 30.67 -6.92 -14.23
C ASP A 456 31.58 -7.43 -13.10
N ARG A 457 32.82 -7.83 -13.44
CA ARG A 457 33.83 -8.24 -12.44
C ARG A 457 34.20 -7.11 -11.48
N ARG A 458 33.96 -5.85 -11.87
CA ARG A 458 34.25 -4.63 -11.11
C ARG A 458 32.96 -3.91 -10.71
N ARG A 459 31.88 -4.67 -10.47
CA ARG A 459 30.56 -4.16 -10.07
C ARG A 459 29.98 -4.93 -8.88
N THR A 460 29.31 -4.21 -8.00
CA THR A 460 28.62 -4.74 -6.81
C THR A 460 27.22 -4.12 -6.72
N HIS A 461 26.30 -4.60 -7.54
CA HIS A 461 24.96 -4.00 -7.69
C HIS A 461 24.08 -4.09 -6.42
N ASP A 462 24.33 -5.09 -5.58
CA ASP A 462 23.54 -5.42 -4.39
C ASP A 462 24.17 -4.90 -3.09
N MET A 463 25.32 -4.23 -3.18
CA MET A 463 26.01 -3.61 -2.03
C MET A 463 26.02 -2.10 -2.16
N ASN A 464 25.72 -1.36 -1.09
CA ASN A 464 25.87 0.08 -1.04
C ASN A 464 27.34 0.50 -0.86
N THR A 465 27.68 1.70 -1.29
CA THR A 465 29.00 2.29 -1.11
C THR A 465 28.88 3.69 -0.51
N ALA A 466 29.84 4.04 0.33
CA ALA A 466 29.93 5.36 0.96
C ALA A 466 31.39 5.81 1.01
N ASN A 467 31.60 7.10 0.75
CA ASN A 467 32.91 7.73 0.91
C ASN A 467 33.10 8.15 2.36
N TRP A 468 34.27 7.83 2.92
CA TRP A 468 34.74 8.40 4.18
C TRP A 468 35.68 9.57 3.86
N VAL A 469 35.18 10.79 4.05
CA VAL A 469 35.82 12.00 3.53
C VAL A 469 36.52 12.75 4.67
N PRO A 470 37.86 12.81 4.70
CA PRO A 470 38.56 13.65 5.65
C PRO A 470 38.39 15.13 5.28
N ASP A 471 38.32 16.01 6.29
CA ASP A 471 38.18 17.45 6.10
C ASP A 471 39.24 18.04 5.16
N LEU A 472 40.46 17.50 5.18
CA LEU A 472 41.56 17.93 4.31
C LEU A 472 41.23 17.79 2.83
N PHE A 473 40.56 16.71 2.43
CA PHE A 473 40.15 16.52 1.03
C PHE A 473 39.27 17.69 0.59
N MET A 474 38.28 18.06 1.41
CA MET A 474 37.41 19.19 1.11
C MET A 474 38.20 20.50 1.05
N LYS A 475 39.14 20.75 1.98
CA LYS A 475 40.04 21.92 1.92
C LYS A 475 40.79 21.99 0.59
N ARG A 476 41.35 20.86 0.12
CA ARG A 476 42.06 20.76 -1.17
C ARG A 476 41.15 21.09 -2.35
N VAL A 477 39.89 20.63 -2.32
CA VAL A 477 38.88 20.99 -3.33
C VAL A 477 38.59 22.50 -3.35
N PHE A 478 38.39 23.12 -2.18
CA PHE A 478 38.14 24.58 -2.09
C PHE A 478 39.31 25.43 -2.56
N GLU A 479 40.53 24.91 -2.40
CA GLU A 479 41.77 25.60 -2.74
C GLU A 479 42.33 25.20 -4.12
N ASP A 480 41.63 24.36 -4.88
CA ASP A 480 42.06 23.83 -6.19
C ASP A 480 43.46 23.19 -6.14
N LYS A 481 43.67 22.32 -5.14
CA LYS A 481 44.94 21.61 -4.89
C LYS A 481 44.87 20.13 -5.25
N GLU A 482 46.04 19.57 -5.54
CA GLU A 482 46.24 18.15 -5.77
C GLU A 482 45.90 17.30 -4.53
N TRP A 483 45.54 16.04 -4.79
CA TRP A 483 45.22 15.03 -3.80
C TRP A 483 45.92 13.72 -4.11
N THR A 484 46.81 13.29 -3.22
CA THR A 484 47.61 12.08 -3.40
C THR A 484 46.85 10.83 -2.97
N LEU A 485 46.96 9.74 -3.73
CA LEU A 485 46.37 8.46 -3.33
C LEU A 485 47.42 7.51 -2.77
N PHE A 486 47.11 6.85 -1.66
CA PHE A 486 48.02 5.92 -0.96
C PHE A 486 47.39 4.55 -0.79
N THR A 487 48.24 3.52 -0.68
CA THR A 487 47.81 2.20 -0.20
C THR A 487 48.01 2.13 1.33
N PRO A 488 47.00 1.66 2.09
CA PRO A 488 47.06 1.64 3.55
C PRO A 488 48.26 0.90 4.16
N ASN A 489 48.83 -0.09 3.46
CA ASN A 489 50.00 -0.81 3.98
C ASN A 489 51.27 0.07 4.08
N ASP A 490 51.37 1.14 3.30
CA ASP A 490 52.49 2.08 3.33
C ASP A 490 52.21 3.28 4.26
N THR A 491 50.92 3.55 4.51
CA THR A 491 50.43 4.62 5.39
C THR A 491 49.47 4.09 6.48
N PRO A 492 49.88 3.08 7.28
CA PRO A 492 48.95 2.29 8.11
C PRO A 492 48.35 3.05 9.29
N ASP A 493 48.94 4.17 9.69
CA ASP A 493 48.46 5.02 10.77
C ASP A 493 47.44 6.08 10.32
N LEU A 494 47.33 6.37 9.02
CA LEU A 494 46.43 7.42 8.54
C LEU A 494 44.97 7.18 8.90
N HIS A 495 44.50 5.93 8.78
CA HIS A 495 43.10 5.59 9.00
C HIS A 495 42.62 5.85 10.44
N ASP A 496 43.53 5.67 11.42
CA ASP A 496 43.23 5.91 12.83
C ASP A 496 43.34 7.40 13.21
N LEU A 497 43.96 8.23 12.37
CA LEU A 497 44.13 9.66 12.61
C LEU A 497 42.97 10.46 12.04
N TYR A 498 42.66 11.60 12.69
CA TYR A 498 41.67 12.56 12.22
C TYR A 498 42.05 13.99 12.61
N GLY A 499 41.38 14.97 12.01
CA GLY A 499 41.62 16.39 12.24
C GLY A 499 43.06 16.81 11.94
N ALA A 500 43.63 17.71 12.76
CA ALA A 500 44.97 18.25 12.53
C ALA A 500 46.10 17.20 12.54
N ALA A 501 45.92 16.10 13.29
CA ALA A 501 46.89 15.01 13.33
C ALA A 501 46.94 14.23 12.00
N PHE A 502 45.77 13.94 11.42
CA PHE A 502 45.67 13.39 10.07
C PHE A 502 46.32 14.32 9.06
N GLU A 503 45.99 15.62 9.09
CA GLU A 503 46.53 16.60 8.14
C GLU A 503 48.06 16.63 8.14
N THR A 504 48.65 16.75 9.33
CA THR A 504 50.12 16.79 9.49
C THR A 504 50.77 15.52 8.97
N ARG A 505 50.17 14.36 9.28
CA ARG A 505 50.73 13.07 8.90
C ARG A 505 50.58 12.78 7.41
N TYR A 506 49.43 13.15 6.85
CA TYR A 506 49.11 13.02 5.43
C TYR A 506 50.08 13.84 4.58
N GLU A 507 50.29 15.11 4.92
CA GLU A 507 51.25 15.98 4.23
C GLU A 507 52.70 15.46 4.34
N ALA A 508 53.06 14.83 5.46
CA ALA A 508 54.37 14.18 5.60
C ALA A 508 54.53 12.94 4.70
N TYR A 509 53.44 12.22 4.42
CA TYR A 509 53.45 11.11 3.46
C TYR A 509 53.48 11.59 2.01
N GLU A 510 52.81 12.69 1.68
CA GLU A 510 52.94 13.33 0.35
C GLU A 510 54.41 13.69 0.07
N GLN A 511 55.11 14.26 1.05
CA GLN A 511 56.54 14.58 0.90
C GLN A 511 57.43 13.34 0.71
N GLN A 512 57.11 12.22 1.38
CA GLN A 512 57.83 10.95 1.21
C GLN A 512 57.60 10.35 -0.18
N ALA A 513 56.37 10.44 -0.71
CA ALA A 513 56.05 9.97 -2.06
C ALA A 513 56.76 10.81 -3.13
N ASP A 514 56.79 12.14 -2.97
CA ASP A 514 57.54 13.04 -3.86
C ASP A 514 59.05 12.74 -3.86
N ALA A 515 59.59 12.29 -2.72
CA ALA A 515 60.97 11.86 -2.59
C ALA A 515 61.23 10.43 -3.12
N GLY A 516 60.19 9.67 -3.47
CA GLY A 516 60.28 8.28 -3.91
C GLY A 516 60.61 7.28 -2.80
N GLU A 517 60.30 7.62 -1.55
CA GLU A 517 60.55 6.78 -0.37
C GLU A 517 59.43 5.74 -0.14
N ILE A 518 58.23 6.01 -0.67
CA ILE A 518 57.05 5.13 -0.65
C ILE A 518 56.43 5.01 -2.04
#